data_AF-A0A9W7TXZ5-F1
#
_entry.id   AF-A0A9W7TXZ5-F1
#
_cell.length_a   1.000
_cell.length_b   1.000
_cell.length_c   1.000
_cell.angle_alpha   90.00
_cell.angle_beta   90.00
_cell.angle_gamma   90.00
#
_symmetry.space_group_name_H-M   'P 1'
#
loop_
_entity.id
_entity.type
_entity.pdbx_description
1 polymer ?
#
loop_
_entity_poly.entity_id
_entity_poly.type
_entity_poly.pdbx_seq_one_letter_code
_entity_poly.pdbx_strand_id
1 'polypeptide(L)'
;MLFRMVKLRLLNTIAPAYFYTATVVTFALHFLLFLPRIFQTPDMTISPTMLIHIAVLLYLMGNALGNYTMTIWFPSESTNETVIPVCSPDCPDRIDAHYLLNGRHFCKVCKKVIMKRDHHCFFTGNCIGNRNMRYFIMFSVYTSCCCLYSLVIGVAYLILEYSISFENPLMFLTLLPLSTCYFFLGMISGLQLFLVLMLYIWLGVGLVSAGFCCQQFLLVARGQTWCQLQKGQLSESHGTWRANLSDVFGSSWALGLFLPVQTVETAPGNWQVYHDHKHD
;
A
#
# COMPACT_ATOMS: atom_id res chain seq x y z
N MET A 1 20.38 -19.79 -7.58
CA MET A 1 20.36 -18.52 -6.82
C MET A 1 20.19 -17.28 -7.71
N LEU A 2 20.94 -17.14 -8.82
CA LEU A 2 20.86 -16.01 -9.75
C LEU A 2 19.45 -15.79 -10.34
N PHE A 3 18.82 -16.85 -10.87
CA PHE A 3 17.48 -16.78 -11.46
C PHE A 3 16.41 -16.26 -10.47
N ARG A 4 16.47 -16.72 -9.21
CA ARG A 4 15.59 -16.25 -8.12
C ARG A 4 15.79 -14.77 -7.84
N MET A 5 17.04 -14.29 -7.83
CA MET A 5 17.37 -12.87 -7.60
C MET A 5 16.93 -11.98 -8.77
N VAL A 6 17.05 -12.45 -10.01
CA VAL A 6 16.55 -11.74 -11.20
C VAL A 6 15.03 -11.58 -11.13
N LYS A 7 14.29 -12.65 -10.79
CA LYS A 7 12.83 -12.59 -10.61
C LYS A 7 12.40 -11.57 -9.56
N LEU A 8 13.07 -11.54 -8.40
CA LEU A 8 12.77 -10.59 -7.33
C LEU A 8 13.05 -9.13 -7.74
N ARG A 9 14.10 -8.90 -8.52
CA ARG A 9 14.42 -7.57 -9.06
C ARG A 9 13.44 -7.11 -10.12
N LEU A 10 13.00 -8.02 -11.00
CA LEU A 10 11.98 -7.71 -11.98
C LEU A 10 10.67 -7.28 -11.29
N LEU A 11 10.32 -7.94 -10.18
CA LEU A 11 9.14 -7.60 -9.41
C LEU A 11 9.20 -6.18 -8.80
N ASN A 12 10.40 -5.68 -8.45
CA ASN A 12 10.60 -4.30 -8.01
C ASN A 12 10.34 -3.25 -9.10
N THR A 13 10.24 -3.64 -10.37
CA THR A 13 9.92 -2.74 -11.48
C THR A 13 8.48 -2.93 -11.95
N ILE A 14 8.04 -4.19 -12.07
CA ILE A 14 6.69 -4.52 -12.55
C ILE A 14 5.61 -4.04 -11.57
N ALA A 15 5.79 -4.25 -10.27
CA ALA A 15 4.74 -3.92 -9.30
C ALA A 15 4.48 -2.40 -9.17
N PRO A 16 5.52 -1.53 -9.12
CA PRO A 16 5.31 -0.08 -9.22
C PRO A 16 4.67 0.33 -10.54
N ALA A 17 5.14 -0.20 -11.67
CA ALA A 17 4.58 0.12 -12.98
C ALA A 17 3.09 -0.26 -13.08
N TYR A 18 2.72 -1.42 -12.54
CA TYR A 18 1.32 -1.84 -12.41
C TYR A 18 0.50 -0.86 -11.58
N PHE A 19 1.00 -0.45 -10.40
CA PHE A 19 0.30 0.51 -9.53
C PHE A 19 0.04 1.86 -10.22
N TYR A 20 1.06 2.43 -10.86
CA TYR A 20 0.90 3.68 -11.63
C TYR A 20 -0.07 3.53 -12.79
N THR A 21 0.04 2.43 -13.55
CA THR A 21 -0.85 2.15 -14.68
C THR A 21 -2.30 2.04 -14.21
N ALA A 22 -2.56 1.26 -13.16
CA ALA A 22 -3.89 1.10 -12.58
C ALA A 22 -4.45 2.44 -12.06
N THR A 23 -3.61 3.30 -11.49
CA THR A 23 -4.00 4.63 -11.02
C THR A 23 -4.41 5.54 -12.18
N VAL A 24 -3.62 5.58 -13.24
CA VAL A 24 -3.94 6.37 -14.45
C VAL A 24 -5.22 5.88 -15.12
N VAL A 25 -5.38 4.57 -15.27
CA VAL A 25 -6.61 3.96 -15.80
C VAL A 25 -7.80 4.31 -14.93
N THR A 26 -7.69 4.17 -13.61
CA THR A 26 -8.77 4.51 -12.67
C THR A 26 -9.15 5.99 -12.78
N PHE A 27 -8.16 6.89 -12.89
CA PHE A 27 -8.39 8.31 -13.11
C PHE A 27 -9.17 8.56 -14.41
N ALA A 28 -8.69 7.98 -15.52
CA ALA A 28 -9.34 8.11 -16.82
C ALA A 28 -10.78 7.60 -16.80
N LEU A 29 -11.03 6.43 -16.20
CA LEU A 29 -12.39 5.87 -16.07
C LEU A 29 -13.33 6.82 -15.31
N HIS A 30 -12.88 7.41 -14.21
CA HIS A 30 -13.72 8.32 -13.45
C HIS A 30 -14.03 9.61 -14.19
N PHE A 31 -13.01 10.27 -14.74
CA PHE A 31 -13.18 11.59 -15.36
C PHE A 31 -13.77 11.53 -16.77
N LEU A 32 -13.50 10.47 -17.53
CA LEU A 32 -13.95 10.35 -18.92
C LEU A 32 -15.25 9.57 -19.06
N LEU A 33 -15.53 8.61 -18.17
CA LEU A 33 -16.72 7.76 -18.29
C LEU A 33 -17.69 7.93 -17.12
N PHE A 34 -17.25 7.71 -15.89
CA PHE A 34 -18.19 7.54 -14.78
C PHE A 34 -18.86 8.84 -14.36
N LEU A 35 -18.10 9.85 -13.96
CA LEU A 35 -18.66 11.09 -13.41
C LEU A 35 -19.50 11.86 -14.45
N PRO A 36 -19.06 12.04 -15.72
CA PRO A 36 -19.86 12.73 -16.73
C PRO A 36 -21.18 12.00 -17.02
N ARG A 37 -21.19 10.66 -16.95
CA ARG A 37 -22.37 9.86 -17.25
C ARG A 37 -23.36 9.77 -16.10
N ILE A 38 -22.86 9.54 -14.88
CA ILE A 38 -23.70 9.38 -13.68
C ILE A 38 -24.32 10.71 -13.25
N PHE A 39 -23.56 11.80 -13.34
CA PHE A 39 -23.98 13.12 -12.84
C PHE A 39 -24.29 14.11 -13.96
N GLN A 40 -24.67 13.60 -15.14
CA GLN A 40 -25.03 14.40 -16.31
C GLN A 40 -26.20 15.33 -15.98
N THR A 41 -26.10 16.61 -16.34
CA THR A 41 -27.19 17.58 -16.27
C THR A 41 -27.74 17.88 -17.68
N PRO A 42 -29.03 18.25 -17.81
CA PRO A 42 -29.63 18.60 -19.11
C PRO A 42 -28.89 19.74 -19.84
N ASP A 43 -28.38 20.72 -19.10
CA ASP A 43 -27.72 21.91 -19.67
C ASP A 43 -26.20 21.73 -19.89
N MET A 44 -25.68 20.50 -19.76
CA MET A 44 -24.26 20.16 -19.86
C MET A 44 -23.34 20.98 -18.91
N THR A 45 -23.89 21.49 -17.81
CA THR A 45 -23.14 22.19 -16.77
C THR A 45 -22.64 21.21 -15.71
N ILE A 46 -21.48 21.49 -15.11
CA ILE A 46 -20.94 20.66 -14.01
C ILE A 46 -21.85 20.82 -12.79
N SER A 47 -22.55 19.75 -12.40
CA SER A 47 -23.41 19.78 -11.22
C SER A 47 -22.60 19.95 -9.92
N PRO A 48 -23.16 20.58 -8.88
CA PRO A 48 -22.52 20.63 -7.55
C PRO A 48 -22.18 19.24 -7.00
N THR A 49 -23.03 18.25 -7.27
CA THR A 49 -22.79 16.84 -6.91
C THR A 49 -21.57 16.29 -7.64
N MET A 50 -21.44 16.52 -8.95
CA MET A 50 -20.25 16.13 -9.72
C MET A 50 -18.98 16.78 -9.16
N LEU A 51 -19.02 18.07 -8.77
CA LEU A 51 -17.89 18.75 -8.15
C LEU A 51 -17.46 18.10 -6.82
N ILE A 52 -18.43 17.69 -5.98
CA ILE A 52 -18.14 16.98 -4.73
C ILE A 52 -17.43 15.65 -5.04
N HIS A 53 -17.95 14.87 -6.01
CA HIS A 53 -17.33 13.61 -6.39
C HIS A 53 -15.92 13.78 -6.99
N ILE A 54 -15.70 14.85 -7.77
CA ILE A 54 -14.37 15.22 -8.26
C ILE A 54 -13.44 15.53 -7.07
N ALA A 55 -13.88 16.36 -6.13
CA ALA A 55 -13.08 16.74 -4.96
C ALA A 55 -12.73 15.53 -4.09
N VAL A 56 -13.69 14.64 -3.81
CA VAL A 56 -13.46 13.40 -3.05
C VAL A 56 -12.47 12.49 -3.77
N LEU A 57 -12.63 12.29 -5.07
CA LEU A 57 -11.72 11.46 -5.85
C LEU A 57 -10.29 12.01 -5.85
N LEU A 58 -10.13 13.31 -6.11
CA LEU A 58 -8.82 13.97 -6.10
C LEU A 58 -8.17 13.91 -4.72
N TYR A 59 -8.94 14.08 -3.66
CA TYR A 59 -8.45 13.96 -2.28
C TYR A 59 -7.95 12.55 -1.97
N LEU A 60 -8.74 11.53 -2.29
CA LEU A 60 -8.38 10.13 -2.04
C LEU A 60 -7.15 9.72 -2.86
N MET A 61 -7.14 10.02 -4.17
CA MET A 61 -6.04 9.67 -5.07
C MET A 61 -4.77 10.46 -4.73
N GLY A 62 -4.90 11.75 -4.42
CA GLY A 62 -3.77 12.59 -4.01
C GLY A 62 -3.12 12.07 -2.74
N ASN A 63 -3.89 11.63 -1.76
CA ASN A 63 -3.35 11.01 -0.54
C ASN A 63 -2.77 9.62 -0.78
N ALA A 64 -3.39 8.77 -1.60
CA ALA A 64 -2.85 7.45 -1.94
C ALA A 64 -1.50 7.60 -2.65
N LEU A 65 -1.44 8.43 -3.68
CA LEU A 65 -0.23 8.68 -4.46
C LEU A 65 0.83 9.42 -3.64
N GLY A 66 0.44 10.43 -2.87
CA GLY A 66 1.36 11.18 -2.02
C GLY A 66 2.00 10.32 -0.94
N ASN A 67 1.22 9.48 -0.24
CA ASN A 67 1.80 8.57 0.75
C ASN A 67 2.65 7.47 0.09
N TYR A 68 2.27 7.01 -1.11
CA TYR A 68 3.09 6.09 -1.90
C TYR A 68 4.46 6.71 -2.23
N THR A 69 4.48 7.95 -2.75
CA THR A 69 5.73 8.64 -3.09
C THR A 69 6.58 8.92 -1.86
N MET A 70 5.97 9.36 -0.75
CA MET A 70 6.68 9.58 0.52
C MET A 70 7.28 8.27 1.08
N THR A 71 6.60 7.13 0.90
CA THR A 71 7.14 5.81 1.30
C THR A 71 8.45 5.48 0.57
N ILE A 72 8.55 5.89 -0.70
CA ILE A 72 9.75 5.68 -1.53
C ILE A 72 10.82 6.73 -1.20
N TRP A 73 10.42 7.99 -1.04
CA TRP A 73 11.31 9.14 -0.85
C TRP A 73 12.06 9.12 0.47
N PHE A 74 11.47 8.55 1.53
CA PHE A 74 12.09 8.43 2.85
C PHE A 74 12.59 7.00 3.10
N PRO A 75 13.73 6.57 2.52
CA PRO A 75 14.22 5.21 2.68
C PRO A 75 14.56 4.89 4.14
N SER A 76 14.22 3.67 4.56
CA SER A 76 14.50 3.14 5.91
C SER A 76 15.92 2.54 6.05
N GLU A 77 16.85 3.00 5.23
CA GLU A 77 18.25 2.56 5.22
C GLU A 77 19.00 3.09 6.45
N SER A 78 19.89 2.29 7.05
CA SER A 78 20.80 2.80 8.07
C SER A 78 21.84 3.72 7.41
N THR A 79 21.95 4.95 7.89
CA THR A 79 22.99 5.88 7.45
C THR A 79 24.35 5.36 7.92
N ASN A 80 25.34 5.32 7.01
CA ASN A 80 26.76 4.99 7.26
C ASN A 80 27.16 3.51 7.43
N GLU A 81 26.31 2.54 7.09
CA GLU A 81 26.69 1.11 7.10
C GLU A 81 26.59 0.48 5.70
N THR A 82 27.67 0.57 4.92
CA THR A 82 27.82 -0.14 3.63
C THR A 82 28.46 -1.52 3.78
N VAL A 83 28.89 -1.87 5.00
CA VAL A 83 29.57 -3.13 5.29
C VAL A 83 28.59 -4.28 5.14
N ILE A 84 28.79 -5.09 4.10
CA ILE A 84 28.13 -6.39 3.96
C ILE A 84 28.73 -7.29 5.05
N PRO A 85 27.93 -7.76 6.03
CA PRO A 85 28.45 -8.66 7.05
C PRO A 85 28.95 -9.95 6.38
N VAL A 86 30.24 -10.23 6.50
CA VAL A 86 30.80 -11.51 6.07
C VAL A 86 30.45 -12.51 7.17
N CYS A 87 29.65 -13.52 6.82
CA CYS A 87 29.33 -14.60 7.74
C CYS A 87 30.59 -15.44 8.04
N SER A 88 30.69 -16.01 9.24
CA SER A 88 31.70 -17.03 9.52
C SER A 88 31.55 -18.21 8.53
N PRO A 89 32.65 -18.82 8.03
CA PRO A 89 32.60 -19.96 7.10
C PRO A 89 31.73 -21.14 7.58
N ASP A 90 31.54 -21.26 8.89
CA ASP A 90 30.81 -22.34 9.56
C ASP A 90 29.31 -22.06 9.76
N CYS A 91 28.78 -20.95 9.23
CA CYS A 91 27.35 -20.69 9.34
C CYS A 91 26.55 -21.63 8.41
N PRO A 92 25.68 -22.51 8.96
CA PRO A 92 24.90 -23.43 8.15
C PRO A 92 23.91 -22.71 7.22
N ASP A 93 23.49 -21.50 7.60
CA ASP A 93 22.60 -20.64 6.84
C ASP A 93 23.36 -19.51 6.16
N ARG A 94 23.98 -19.82 5.02
CA ARG A 94 24.87 -18.92 4.25
C ARG A 94 24.33 -17.53 3.87
N ILE A 95 23.13 -17.09 4.25
CA ILE A 95 22.67 -15.71 3.99
C ILE A 95 21.64 -15.16 5.02
N ASP A 96 21.30 -15.83 6.14
CA ASP A 96 20.17 -15.36 7.00
C ASP A 96 20.51 -15.02 8.45
N ALA A 97 21.71 -15.35 8.92
CA ALA A 97 22.16 -15.05 10.27
C ALA A 97 23.07 -13.82 10.32
N HIS A 98 22.89 -12.99 11.34
CA HIS A 98 23.72 -11.82 11.70
C HIS A 98 23.58 -10.59 10.81
N TYR A 99 22.54 -9.79 11.05
CA TYR A 99 22.64 -8.67 11.97
C TYR A 99 21.27 -8.57 12.65
N LEU A 100 21.23 -8.91 13.94
CA LEU A 100 20.08 -8.86 14.83
C LEU A 100 20.40 -7.90 16.00
N LEU A 101 21.27 -6.92 15.78
CA LEU A 101 21.67 -5.96 16.80
C LEU A 101 20.78 -4.72 16.70
N ASN A 102 19.91 -4.55 17.71
CA ASN A 102 19.15 -3.33 17.99
C ASN A 102 18.16 -2.94 16.88
N GLY A 103 17.37 -3.91 16.37
CA GLY A 103 16.32 -3.64 15.39
C GLY A 103 16.80 -3.39 13.95
N ARG A 104 18.06 -3.68 13.63
CA ARG A 104 18.63 -3.58 12.27
C ARG A 104 18.56 -4.92 11.54
N HIS A 105 18.29 -4.91 10.24
CA HIS A 105 18.25 -6.13 9.43
C HIS A 105 18.72 -5.90 7.99
N PHE A 106 19.59 -6.79 7.48
CA PHE A 106 20.04 -6.75 6.10
C PHE A 106 18.96 -7.26 5.12
N CYS A 107 18.68 -6.48 4.07
CA CYS A 107 17.82 -6.88 2.97
C CYS A 107 18.64 -7.41 1.79
N LYS A 108 18.45 -8.68 1.41
CA LYS A 108 19.09 -9.26 0.22
C LYS A 108 18.64 -8.61 -1.10
N VAL A 109 17.39 -8.14 -1.16
CA VAL A 109 16.81 -7.54 -2.37
C VAL A 109 17.38 -6.14 -2.59
N CYS A 110 17.29 -5.26 -1.58
CA CYS A 110 17.88 -3.92 -1.64
C CYS A 110 19.41 -3.92 -1.54
N LYS A 111 20.01 -4.97 -0.96
CA LYS A 111 21.44 -5.05 -0.57
C LYS A 111 21.86 -3.96 0.42
N LYS A 112 21.00 -3.69 1.41
CA LYS A 112 21.20 -2.61 2.39
C LYS A 112 20.75 -3.06 3.77
N VAL A 113 21.32 -2.46 4.82
CA VAL A 113 20.86 -2.62 6.20
C VAL A 113 19.68 -1.66 6.44
N ILE A 114 18.59 -2.19 6.98
CA ILE A 114 17.32 -1.49 7.18
C ILE A 114 17.03 -1.38 8.67
N MET A 115 16.72 -0.17 9.14
CA MET A 115 16.37 0.13 10.54
C MET A 115 14.90 -0.21 10.83
N LYS A 116 14.64 -0.87 11.98
CA LYS A 116 13.34 -1.46 12.37
C LYS A 116 12.63 -2.10 11.16
N ARG A 117 13.36 -2.94 10.43
CA ARG A 117 12.86 -3.54 9.17
C ARG A 117 11.55 -4.28 9.42
N ASP A 118 10.54 -3.92 8.65
CA ASP A 118 9.28 -4.66 8.63
C ASP A 118 9.28 -5.70 7.51
N HIS A 119 9.34 -5.24 6.26
CA HIS A 119 9.39 -6.10 5.09
C HIS A 119 10.01 -5.39 3.88
N HIS A 120 10.29 -6.16 2.83
CA HIS A 120 10.56 -5.60 1.50
C HIS A 120 9.25 -5.52 0.74
N CYS A 121 8.79 -4.32 0.38
CA CYS A 121 7.56 -4.15 -0.38
C CYS A 121 7.88 -4.06 -1.87
N PHE A 122 7.39 -5.02 -2.64
CA PHE A 122 7.59 -5.01 -4.09
C PHE A 122 6.81 -3.88 -4.77
N PHE A 123 5.63 -3.52 -4.25
CA PHE A 123 4.80 -2.46 -4.82
C PHE A 123 5.43 -1.07 -4.72
N THR A 124 6.28 -0.82 -3.72
CA THR A 124 7.06 0.43 -3.61
C THR A 124 8.49 0.26 -4.15
N GLY A 125 8.90 -0.97 -4.49
CA GLY A 125 10.27 -1.29 -4.86
C GLY A 125 11.29 -1.08 -3.73
N ASN A 126 10.86 -0.83 -2.49
CA ASN A 126 11.73 -0.46 -1.38
C ASN A 126 11.37 -1.20 -0.07
N CYS A 127 12.28 -1.17 0.89
CA CYS A 127 12.04 -1.69 2.23
C CYS A 127 11.20 -0.74 3.08
N ILE A 128 10.29 -1.33 3.84
CA ILE A 128 9.50 -0.64 4.87
C ILE A 128 10.19 -0.83 6.21
N GLY A 129 10.31 0.26 6.97
CA GLY A 129 10.99 0.31 8.27
C GLY A 129 10.67 1.61 9.00
N ASN A 130 11.54 2.04 9.92
CA ASN A 130 11.25 3.13 10.86
C ASN A 130 10.81 4.46 10.20
N ARG A 131 11.44 4.86 9.09
CA ARG A 131 11.27 6.20 8.49
C ARG A 131 10.10 6.30 7.53
N ASN A 132 9.60 5.16 7.03
CA ASN A 132 8.51 5.13 6.06
C ASN A 132 7.30 4.28 6.46
N MET A 133 7.30 3.69 7.65
CA MET A 133 6.16 2.89 8.14
C MET A 133 4.85 3.69 8.15
N ARG A 134 4.85 4.92 8.64
CA ARG A 134 3.64 5.77 8.64
C ARG A 134 3.08 5.95 7.23
N TYR A 135 3.94 6.36 6.27
CA TYR A 135 3.50 6.60 4.90
C TYR A 135 2.96 5.32 4.27
N PHE A 136 3.57 4.16 4.58
CA PHE A 136 3.09 2.87 4.09
C PHE A 136 1.69 2.51 4.63
N ILE A 137 1.43 2.76 5.92
CA ILE A 137 0.10 2.54 6.51
C ILE A 137 -0.92 3.47 5.87
N MET A 138 -0.63 4.77 5.75
CA MET A 138 -1.55 5.73 5.14
C MET A 138 -1.77 5.46 3.65
N PHE A 139 -0.73 5.07 2.91
CA PHE A 139 -0.85 4.57 1.54
C PHE A 139 -1.85 3.41 1.45
N SER A 140 -1.78 2.45 2.37
CA SER A 140 -2.69 1.30 2.41
C SER A 140 -4.13 1.71 2.71
N VAL A 141 -4.34 2.63 3.68
CA VAL A 141 -5.67 3.19 4.01
C VAL A 141 -6.27 3.89 2.79
N TYR A 142 -5.56 4.85 2.20
CA TYR A 142 -6.08 5.65 1.10
C TYR A 142 -6.26 4.84 -0.18
N THR A 143 -5.41 3.84 -0.43
CA THR A 143 -5.61 2.89 -1.55
C THR A 143 -6.87 2.07 -1.34
N SER A 144 -7.11 1.57 -0.14
CA SER A 144 -8.35 0.86 0.19
C SER A 144 -9.58 1.74 0.01
N CYS A 145 -9.54 2.99 0.47
CA CYS A 145 -10.64 3.94 0.30
C CYS A 145 -10.86 4.32 -1.17
N CYS A 146 -9.79 4.55 -1.94
CA CYS A 146 -9.87 4.78 -3.40
C CYS A 146 -10.53 3.61 -4.12
N CYS A 147 -10.12 2.38 -3.78
CA CYS A 147 -10.66 1.17 -4.39
C CYS A 147 -12.14 0.99 -4.03
N LEU A 148 -12.52 1.20 -2.78
CA LEU A 148 -13.93 1.14 -2.35
C LEU A 148 -14.78 2.19 -3.07
N TYR A 149 -14.30 3.43 -3.15
CA TYR A 149 -14.99 4.50 -3.88
C TYR A 149 -15.15 4.15 -5.37
N SER A 150 -14.07 3.68 -6.00
CA SER A 150 -14.07 3.26 -7.41
C SER A 150 -15.00 2.08 -7.67
N LEU A 151 -15.07 1.14 -6.72
CA LEU A 151 -15.99 0.01 -6.77
C LEU A 151 -17.44 0.50 -6.75
N VAL A 152 -17.81 1.40 -5.83
CA VAL A 152 -19.18 1.93 -5.72
C VAL A 152 -19.58 2.72 -6.97
N ILE A 153 -18.72 3.62 -7.44
CA ILE A 153 -18.99 4.42 -8.65
C ILE A 153 -19.02 3.53 -9.90
N GLY A 154 -18.14 2.53 -9.98
CA GLY A 154 -18.11 1.54 -11.07
C GLY A 154 -19.37 0.68 -11.12
N VAL A 155 -19.87 0.21 -9.97
CA VAL A 155 -21.16 -0.49 -9.88
C VAL A 155 -22.30 0.41 -10.37
N ALA A 156 -22.34 1.66 -9.90
CA ALA A 156 -23.37 2.62 -10.32
C ALA A 156 -23.35 2.85 -11.85
N TYR A 157 -22.16 2.99 -12.43
CA TYR A 157 -22.01 3.10 -13.88
C TYR A 157 -22.50 1.85 -14.63
N LEU A 158 -22.14 0.64 -14.15
CA LEU A 158 -22.56 -0.62 -14.77
C LEU A 158 -24.09 -0.84 -14.69
N ILE A 159 -24.73 -0.40 -13.61
CA ILE A 159 -26.20 -0.41 -13.48
C ILE A 159 -26.81 0.53 -14.51
N LEU A 160 -26.32 1.76 -14.61
CA LEU A 160 -26.92 2.79 -15.47
C LEU A 160 -26.70 2.55 -16.96
N GLU A 161 -25.48 2.16 -17.36
CA GLU A 161 -25.10 2.06 -18.78
C GLU A 161 -25.37 0.69 -19.39
N TYR A 162 -25.25 -0.38 -18.60
CA TYR A 162 -25.37 -1.76 -19.07
C TYR A 162 -26.53 -2.53 -18.44
N SER A 163 -27.36 -1.87 -17.62
CA SER A 163 -28.52 -2.48 -16.94
C SER A 163 -28.16 -3.74 -16.14
N ILE A 164 -26.95 -3.80 -15.60
CA ILE A 164 -26.48 -4.94 -14.80
C ILE A 164 -27.08 -4.84 -13.40
N SER A 165 -27.88 -5.83 -12.99
CA SER A 165 -28.43 -5.89 -11.62
C SER A 165 -27.42 -6.47 -10.63
N PHE A 166 -27.27 -5.80 -9.48
CA PHE A 166 -26.45 -6.24 -8.33
C PHE A 166 -27.31 -6.58 -7.09
N GLU A 167 -28.62 -6.80 -7.26
CA GLU A 167 -29.52 -7.13 -6.13
C GLU A 167 -29.18 -8.47 -5.47
N ASN A 168 -28.72 -9.44 -6.27
CA ASN A 168 -28.32 -10.75 -5.77
C ASN A 168 -26.82 -10.73 -5.41
N PRO A 169 -26.43 -11.04 -4.14
CA PRO A 169 -25.02 -11.12 -3.75
C PRO A 169 -24.19 -12.13 -4.57
N LEU A 170 -24.82 -13.20 -5.10
CA LEU A 170 -24.14 -14.16 -5.98
C LEU A 170 -23.63 -13.51 -7.27
N MET A 171 -24.15 -12.33 -7.64
CA MET A 171 -23.72 -11.61 -8.83
C MET A 171 -22.22 -11.32 -8.81
N PHE A 172 -21.63 -10.97 -7.67
CA PHE A 172 -20.19 -10.75 -7.58
C PHE A 172 -19.36 -12.03 -7.82
N LEU A 173 -19.94 -13.21 -7.69
CA LEU A 173 -19.26 -14.48 -8.00
C LEU A 173 -19.43 -14.87 -9.47
N THR A 174 -20.59 -14.58 -10.06
CA THR A 174 -20.94 -15.02 -11.42
C THR A 174 -20.64 -13.98 -12.51
N LEU A 175 -20.53 -12.69 -12.18
CA LEU A 175 -20.39 -11.61 -13.16
C LEU A 175 -19.11 -11.76 -14.01
N LEU A 176 -17.93 -11.93 -13.41
CA LEU A 176 -16.69 -12.09 -14.17
C LEU A 176 -16.70 -13.30 -15.13
N PRO A 177 -16.99 -14.54 -14.68
CA PRO A 177 -16.98 -15.69 -15.58
C PRO A 177 -18.05 -15.60 -16.67
N LEU A 178 -19.25 -15.09 -16.35
CA LEU A 178 -20.32 -14.91 -17.35
C LEU A 178 -19.98 -13.82 -18.37
N SER A 179 -19.51 -12.65 -17.92
CA SER A 179 -19.07 -11.57 -18.84
C SER A 179 -17.92 -12.03 -19.73
N THR A 180 -16.98 -12.83 -19.21
CA THR A 180 -15.90 -13.40 -20.01
C THR A 180 -16.44 -14.32 -21.11
N CYS A 181 -17.38 -15.21 -20.76
CA CYS A 181 -18.05 -16.08 -21.74
C CYS A 181 -18.79 -15.27 -22.80
N TYR A 182 -19.61 -14.30 -22.38
CA TYR A 182 -20.37 -13.42 -23.28
C TYR A 182 -19.48 -12.59 -24.21
N PHE A 183 -18.29 -12.19 -23.76
CA PHE A 183 -17.33 -11.50 -24.63
C PHE A 183 -16.82 -12.40 -25.76
N PHE A 184 -16.44 -13.65 -25.45
CA PHE A 184 -15.99 -14.61 -26.49
C PHE A 184 -17.11 -15.05 -27.43
N LEU A 185 -18.36 -14.99 -26.98
CA LEU A 185 -19.54 -15.20 -27.84
C LEU A 185 -19.92 -13.96 -28.67
N GLY A 186 -19.21 -12.84 -28.51
CA GLY A 186 -19.48 -11.58 -29.22
C GLY A 186 -20.73 -10.82 -28.73
N MET A 187 -21.24 -11.17 -27.55
CA MET A 187 -22.48 -10.61 -26.99
C MET A 187 -22.27 -9.30 -26.22
N ILE A 188 -21.06 -9.05 -25.71
CA ILE A 188 -20.70 -7.81 -25.01
C ILE A 188 -19.46 -7.16 -25.61
N SER A 189 -19.35 -5.85 -25.45
CA SER A 189 -18.17 -5.10 -25.90
C SER A 189 -16.93 -5.38 -25.05
N GLY A 190 -15.75 -5.17 -25.63
CA GLY A 190 -14.48 -5.23 -24.88
C GLY A 190 -14.40 -4.20 -23.75
N LEU A 191 -15.03 -3.03 -23.92
CA LEU A 191 -15.11 -2.01 -22.86
C LEU A 191 -15.92 -2.52 -21.66
N GLN A 192 -17.05 -3.18 -21.89
CA GLN A 192 -17.85 -3.76 -20.81
C GLN A 192 -17.06 -4.82 -20.04
N LEU A 193 -16.38 -5.75 -20.74
CA LEU A 193 -15.51 -6.72 -20.08
C LEU A 193 -14.38 -6.05 -19.30
N PHE A 194 -13.76 -5.02 -19.87
CA PHE A 194 -12.70 -4.26 -19.21
C PHE A 194 -13.18 -3.58 -17.91
N LEU A 195 -14.37 -2.97 -17.92
CA LEU A 195 -14.97 -2.37 -16.73
C LEU A 195 -15.28 -3.41 -15.66
N VAL A 196 -15.79 -4.58 -16.05
CA VAL A 196 -15.96 -5.71 -15.13
C VAL A 196 -14.62 -6.13 -14.54
N LEU A 197 -13.56 -6.31 -15.34
CA LEU A 197 -12.23 -6.64 -14.84
C LEU A 197 -11.69 -5.60 -13.85
N MET A 198 -11.88 -4.31 -14.13
CA MET A 198 -11.50 -3.23 -13.22
C MET A 198 -12.26 -3.29 -11.89
N LEU A 199 -13.54 -3.64 -11.91
CA LEU A 199 -14.36 -3.86 -10.71
C LEU A 199 -13.70 -4.87 -9.75
N TYR A 200 -13.27 -6.03 -10.28
CA TYR A 200 -12.60 -7.06 -9.49
C TYR A 200 -11.20 -6.67 -9.05
N ILE A 201 -10.48 -5.89 -9.86
CA ILE A 201 -9.18 -5.35 -9.48
C ILE A 201 -9.33 -4.38 -8.30
N TRP A 202 -10.29 -3.44 -8.34
CA TRP A 202 -10.56 -2.56 -7.21
C TRP A 202 -10.98 -3.35 -5.96
N LEU A 203 -11.88 -4.33 -6.10
CA LEU A 203 -12.29 -5.19 -4.98
C LEU A 203 -11.08 -5.93 -4.37
N GLY A 204 -10.29 -6.60 -5.20
CA GLY A 204 -9.14 -7.39 -4.74
C GLY A 204 -8.05 -6.52 -4.11
N VAL A 205 -7.65 -5.43 -4.78
CA VAL A 205 -6.63 -4.51 -4.25
C VAL A 205 -7.14 -3.84 -2.98
N GLY A 206 -8.40 -3.38 -2.94
CA GLY A 206 -8.99 -2.76 -1.76
C GLY A 206 -8.98 -3.69 -0.54
N LEU A 207 -9.43 -4.93 -0.69
CA LEU A 207 -9.43 -5.93 0.39
C LEU A 207 -8.01 -6.28 0.87
N VAL A 208 -7.07 -6.47 -0.07
CA VAL A 208 -5.67 -6.74 0.27
C VAL A 208 -5.06 -5.56 1.02
N SER A 209 -5.23 -4.33 0.54
CA SER A 209 -4.75 -3.12 1.21
C SER A 209 -5.35 -2.93 2.59
N ALA A 210 -6.66 -3.19 2.77
CA ALA A 210 -7.33 -3.14 4.07
C ALA A 210 -6.76 -4.19 5.04
N GLY A 211 -6.58 -5.43 4.57
CA GLY A 211 -6.01 -6.52 5.36
C GLY A 211 -4.57 -6.22 5.81
N PHE A 212 -3.72 -5.77 4.89
CA PHE A 212 -2.36 -5.34 5.21
C PHE A 212 -2.34 -4.17 6.18
N CYS A 213 -3.20 -3.15 5.98
CA CYS A 213 -3.31 -2.02 6.90
C CYS A 213 -3.66 -2.49 8.32
N CYS A 214 -4.68 -3.35 8.46
CA CYS A 214 -5.10 -3.87 9.75
C CYS A 214 -3.97 -4.65 10.43
N GLN A 215 -3.33 -5.55 9.70
CA GLN A 215 -2.19 -6.31 10.20
C GLN A 215 -1.06 -5.40 10.69
N GLN A 216 -0.67 -4.40 9.90
CA GLN A 216 0.42 -3.49 10.24
C GLN A 216 0.07 -2.60 11.43
N PHE A 217 -1.17 -2.10 11.50
CA PHE A 217 -1.62 -1.31 12.63
C PHE A 217 -1.56 -2.10 13.94
N LEU A 218 -1.99 -3.38 13.92
CA LEU A 218 -1.92 -4.27 15.09
C LEU A 218 -0.48 -4.59 15.49
N LEU A 219 0.42 -4.80 14.53
CA LEU A 219 1.84 -5.04 14.78
C LEU A 219 2.51 -3.81 15.40
N VAL A 220 2.27 -2.62 14.84
CA VAL A 220 2.76 -1.36 15.38
C VAL A 220 2.21 -1.13 16.79
N ALA A 221 0.92 -1.33 17.03
CA ALA A 221 0.33 -1.17 18.36
C ALA A 221 1.01 -2.09 19.40
N ARG A 222 1.43 -3.29 19.00
CA ARG A 222 2.20 -4.23 19.84
C ARG A 222 3.69 -3.89 19.97
N GLY A 223 4.20 -2.91 19.25
CA GLY A 223 5.63 -2.59 19.22
C GLY A 223 6.46 -3.72 18.57
N GLN A 224 5.90 -4.39 17.57
CA GLN A 224 6.52 -5.52 16.88
C GLN A 224 6.53 -5.28 15.37
N THR A 225 7.61 -5.69 14.70
CA THR A 225 7.70 -5.69 13.23
C THR A 225 7.29 -7.04 12.66
N TRP A 226 6.83 -7.05 11.40
CA TRP A 226 6.54 -8.27 10.65
C TRP A 226 7.77 -9.19 10.55
N CYS A 227 8.97 -8.62 10.37
CA CYS A 227 10.21 -9.39 10.31
C CYS A 227 10.48 -10.15 11.62
N GLN A 228 10.19 -9.54 12.77
CA GLN A 228 10.31 -10.21 14.07
C GLN A 228 9.26 -11.31 14.23
N LEU A 229 7.99 -11.03 13.89
CA LEU A 229 6.91 -12.02 13.96
C LEU A 229 7.22 -13.26 13.10
N GLN A 230 7.67 -13.06 11.86
CA GLN A 230 8.04 -14.16 10.95
C GLN A 230 9.19 -15.03 11.46
N LYS A 231 10.05 -14.47 12.33
CA LYS A 231 11.17 -15.19 12.96
C LYS A 231 10.80 -15.82 14.31
N GLY A 232 9.54 -15.73 14.73
CA GLY A 232 9.10 -16.18 16.06
C GLY A 232 9.63 -15.32 17.22
N GLN A 233 10.16 -14.13 16.93
CA GLN A 233 10.65 -13.20 17.94
C GLN A 233 9.47 -12.35 18.43
N LEU A 234 8.91 -12.72 19.59
CA LEU A 234 7.90 -11.93 20.27
C LEU A 234 8.57 -10.71 20.93
N SER A 235 8.01 -9.53 20.69
CA SER A 235 8.51 -8.29 21.30
C SER A 235 8.05 -8.23 22.75
N GLU A 236 8.99 -8.18 23.69
CA GLU A 236 8.73 -7.78 25.08
C GLU A 236 8.53 -6.25 25.14
N SER A 237 7.52 -5.74 24.45
CA SER A 237 7.27 -4.29 24.42
C SER A 237 6.97 -3.78 25.83
N HIS A 238 7.96 -3.13 26.46
CA HIS A 238 7.78 -2.43 27.73
C HIS A 238 6.97 -1.12 27.61
N GLY A 239 6.51 -0.75 26.40
CA GLY A 239 5.73 0.47 26.13
C GLY A 239 4.23 0.23 25.95
N THR A 240 3.41 1.27 26.17
CA THR A 240 1.97 1.21 25.88
C THR A 240 1.70 1.28 24.38
N TRP A 241 0.56 0.75 23.92
CA TRP A 241 0.16 0.80 22.51
C TRP A 241 0.11 2.23 21.94
N ARG A 242 -0.22 3.23 22.79
CA ARG A 242 -0.21 4.64 22.42
C ARG A 242 1.20 5.15 22.14
N ALA A 243 2.17 4.77 22.97
CA ALA A 243 3.56 5.13 22.78
C ALA A 243 4.12 4.53 21.48
N ASN A 244 3.77 3.27 21.18
CA ASN A 244 4.20 2.61 19.96
C ASN A 244 3.60 3.27 18.69
N LEU A 245 2.32 3.66 18.73
CA LEU A 245 1.73 4.44 17.63
C LEU A 245 2.38 5.82 17.49
N SER A 246 2.68 6.49 18.60
CA SER A 246 3.34 7.80 18.58
C SER A 246 4.76 7.72 17.99
N ASP A 247 5.49 6.62 18.20
CA ASP A 247 6.82 6.38 17.60
C ASP A 247 6.75 6.31 16.07
N VAL A 248 5.66 5.77 15.51
CA VAL A 248 5.48 5.64 14.06
C VAL A 248 4.86 6.91 13.44
N PHE A 249 3.83 7.47 14.06
CA PHE A 249 3.05 8.56 13.45
C PHE A 249 3.55 9.97 13.83
N GLY A 250 4.38 10.09 14.86
CA GLY A 250 4.90 11.35 15.37
C GLY A 250 3.91 12.13 16.24
N SER A 251 4.38 13.24 16.81
CA SER A 251 3.59 14.11 17.69
C SER A 251 2.45 14.83 16.96
N SER A 252 2.63 15.15 15.67
CA SER A 252 1.63 15.78 14.80
C SER A 252 0.87 14.78 13.93
N TRP A 253 0.57 13.59 14.47
CA TRP A 253 -0.07 12.49 13.75
C TRP A 253 -1.36 12.89 13.03
N ALA A 254 -2.17 13.81 13.60
CA ALA A 254 -3.42 14.26 12.99
C ALA A 254 -3.24 14.85 11.58
N LEU A 255 -2.26 15.74 11.37
CA LEU A 255 -1.95 16.27 10.03
C LEU A 255 -1.55 15.16 9.07
N GLY A 256 -0.78 14.21 9.60
CA GLY A 256 -0.29 13.08 8.86
C GLY A 256 -1.35 12.03 8.51
N LEU A 257 -2.54 12.12 9.11
CA LEU A 257 -3.69 11.30 8.75
C LEU A 257 -4.38 11.83 7.49
N PHE A 258 -4.42 13.15 7.29
CA PHE A 258 -5.20 13.79 6.21
C PHE A 258 -4.34 14.23 5.03
N LEU A 259 -3.03 14.39 5.23
CA LEU A 259 -2.11 14.88 4.21
C LEU A 259 -0.81 14.06 4.16
N PRO A 260 -0.23 13.88 2.96
CA PRO A 260 1.04 13.19 2.76
C PRO A 260 2.23 14.12 3.11
N VAL A 261 2.24 14.68 4.31
CA VAL A 261 3.30 15.58 4.81
C VAL A 261 4.23 14.87 5.77
N GLN A 262 5.44 15.40 5.96
CA GLN A 262 6.35 14.89 6.99
C GLN A 262 5.84 15.27 8.38
N THR A 263 5.60 14.27 9.24
CA THR A 263 5.16 14.48 10.64
C THR A 263 6.10 13.87 11.67
N VAL A 264 7.14 13.18 11.19
CA VAL A 264 8.17 12.58 12.03
C VAL A 264 9.45 13.37 11.78
N GLU A 265 9.93 14.08 12.80
CA GLU A 265 11.24 14.72 12.76
C GLU A 265 12.31 13.63 12.64
N THR A 266 13.02 13.64 11.52
CA THR A 266 14.22 12.80 11.35
C THR A 266 15.37 13.51 12.05
N ALA A 267 15.42 13.47 13.38
CA ALA A 267 16.56 14.02 14.10
C ALA A 267 17.84 13.27 13.65
N PRO A 268 18.88 13.98 13.17
CA PRO A 268 20.17 13.38 12.91
C PRO A 268 20.89 13.22 14.26
N GLY A 269 20.95 12.01 14.81
CA GLY A 269 21.98 11.69 15.81
C GLY A 269 21.59 10.85 17.04
N ASN A 270 20.36 10.87 17.54
CA ASN A 270 20.12 10.39 18.92
C ASN A 270 19.41 9.03 19.06
N TRP A 271 19.72 8.03 18.23
CA TRP A 271 19.20 6.67 18.44
C TRP A 271 20.05 5.83 19.39
N GLN A 272 21.29 6.22 19.70
CA GLN A 272 22.10 5.57 20.74
C GLN A 272 21.48 5.77 22.13
N VAL A 273 20.87 6.93 22.39
CA VAL A 273 20.37 7.30 23.71
C VAL A 273 19.03 6.61 24.07
N TYR A 274 18.22 6.20 23.08
CA TYR A 274 16.90 5.62 23.37
C TYR A 274 16.95 4.15 23.85
N HIS A 275 18.07 3.47 23.68
CA HIS A 275 18.25 2.08 24.12
C HIS A 275 19.18 1.91 25.32
N ASP A 276 20.04 2.89 25.62
CA ASP A 276 20.85 2.83 26.85
C ASP A 276 20.00 3.10 28.12
N HIS A 277 18.91 3.87 28.04
CA HIS A 277 18.04 4.12 29.20
C HIS A 277 17.01 3.02 29.53
N LYS A 278 17.08 1.85 28.89
CA LYS A 278 16.25 0.67 29.25
C LYS A 278 17.02 -0.45 29.92
N HIS A 279 18.32 -0.28 30.13
CA HIS A 279 19.19 -1.26 30.78
C HIS A 279 19.82 -0.79 32.09
N ASP A 280 19.39 0.37 32.61
CA ASP A 280 19.67 0.83 33.98
C ASP A 280 18.42 0.74 34.85
#